data_AF-A0A969F0Y5-F1
#
_entry.id   AF-A0A969F0Y5-F1
#
_cell.length_a   1.000
_cell.length_b   1.000
_cell.length_c   1.000
_cell.angle_alpha   90.00
_cell.angle_beta   90.00
_cell.angle_gamma   90.00
#
_symmetry.space_group_name_H-M   'P 1'
#
loop_
_entity.id
_entity.type
_entity.pdbx_description
1 polymer ?
#
loop_
_entity_poly.entity_id
_entity_poly.type
_entity_poly.pdbx_seq_one_letter_code
_entity_poly.pdbx_strand_id
1 'polypeptide(L)'
;MYLCSNSKTAFERVLFVTVGKEVNGRQANSLGDTLEFRYIRTLMPLEAKEENGLVYLSDPFIRHRCSFPVVAAILGGEDAVRFSEFNLRETPRDAGIGTMNFHHDAVLADRLLRKPYMPCDWLCAIHYLTDVAPGTPSFCVVPGSNAYATLKEAFEGLGEHYQEVPIFAPAGSCVLYDTATFHTRLDGDGEQGRRTWHQYYARGGWLPSTLPTTNKYVRPPSPVLTDWNLFPERLALHADPKIRRYFSHWNTAQCEWVASGFDAHLRRSMPRGEQ
;
A
#
# COMPACT_ATOMS: atom_id res chain seq x y z
N MET A 1 -9.67 10.89 9.28
CA MET A 1 -10.67 10.35 8.32
C MET A 1 -9.90 9.83 7.13
N TYR A 2 -9.74 8.52 7.05
CA TYR A 2 -8.99 7.88 5.97
C TYR A 2 -9.85 7.85 4.71
N LEU A 3 -9.43 8.56 3.68
CA LEU A 3 -10.03 8.45 2.36
C LEU A 3 -9.44 7.20 1.69
N CYS A 4 -10.06 6.03 1.90
CA CYS A 4 -9.85 4.93 0.97
C CYS A 4 -10.47 5.36 -0.36
N SER A 5 -9.67 5.56 -1.43
CA SER A 5 -10.17 6.00 -2.75
C SER A 5 -10.99 4.96 -3.49
N ASN A 6 -11.42 3.91 -2.79
CA ASN A 6 -12.52 3.08 -3.21
C ASN A 6 -13.61 3.33 -2.16
N SER A 7 -14.25 4.50 -2.19
CA SER A 7 -15.32 4.83 -1.25
C SER A 7 -16.17 5.95 -1.82
N LYS A 8 -17.45 5.66 -2.03
CA LYS A 8 -18.48 6.64 -2.37
C LYS A 8 -18.48 7.85 -1.43
N THR A 9 -18.14 7.65 -0.16
CA THR A 9 -18.03 8.74 0.84
C THR A 9 -16.91 9.73 0.51
N ALA A 10 -15.85 9.28 -0.15
CA ALA A 10 -14.78 10.15 -0.66
C ALA A 10 -15.26 11.05 -1.80
N PHE A 11 -16.03 10.45 -2.70
CA PHE A 11 -16.67 11.09 -3.85
C PHE A 11 -17.77 12.08 -3.43
N GLU A 12 -18.59 11.73 -2.44
CA GLU A 12 -19.62 12.60 -1.88
C GLU A 12 -19.02 13.85 -1.21
N ARG A 13 -17.83 13.71 -0.61
CA ARG A 13 -17.12 14.83 -0.01
C ARG A 13 -16.57 15.81 -1.04
N VAL A 14 -16.12 15.33 -2.21
CA VAL A 14 -15.78 16.18 -3.37
C VAL A 14 -16.99 16.96 -3.83
N LEU A 15 -18.13 16.29 -3.99
CA LEU A 15 -19.39 16.95 -4.37
C LEU A 15 -19.80 18.04 -3.37
N PHE A 16 -19.74 17.77 -2.06
CA PHE A 16 -20.08 18.77 -1.05
C PHE A 16 -19.19 20.01 -1.11
N VAL A 17 -17.89 19.86 -1.38
CA VAL A 17 -16.96 20.98 -1.60
C VAL A 17 -17.33 21.75 -2.89
N THR A 18 -17.63 21.06 -4.00
CA THR A 18 -17.87 21.67 -5.32
C THR A 18 -19.17 22.49 -5.40
N VAL A 19 -20.22 22.08 -4.69
CA VAL A 19 -21.49 22.85 -4.63
C VAL A 19 -21.60 23.76 -3.40
N GLY A 20 -20.52 23.92 -2.63
CA GLY A 20 -20.47 24.82 -1.48
C GLY A 20 -21.36 24.40 -0.31
N LYS A 21 -21.57 23.09 -0.12
CA LYS A 21 -22.43 22.53 0.94
C LYS A 21 -21.62 22.09 2.15
N GLU A 22 -22.25 22.21 3.31
CA GLU A 22 -21.67 21.86 4.60
C GLU A 22 -21.80 20.37 4.90
N VAL A 23 -20.83 19.81 5.60
CA VAL A 23 -20.91 18.48 6.21
C VAL A 23 -21.13 18.69 7.70
N ASN A 24 -22.33 18.36 8.19
CA ASN A 24 -22.75 18.50 9.60
C ASN A 24 -22.60 19.94 10.16
N GLY A 25 -22.98 20.95 9.37
CA GLY A 25 -22.99 22.35 9.82
C GLY A 25 -21.63 23.06 9.76
N ARG A 26 -20.65 22.49 9.02
CA ARG A 26 -19.35 23.13 8.75
C ARG A 26 -18.95 22.99 7.29
N GLN A 27 -18.25 24.00 6.78
CA GLN A 27 -17.77 24.06 5.39
C GLN A 27 -16.78 22.92 5.10
N ALA A 28 -16.97 22.21 3.98
CA ALA A 28 -16.09 21.12 3.57
C ALA A 28 -14.85 21.68 2.81
N ASN A 29 -13.64 21.20 3.16
CA ASN A 29 -12.39 21.59 2.51
C ASN A 29 -12.03 20.68 1.31
N SER A 30 -11.33 21.24 0.32
CA SER A 30 -10.94 20.59 -0.93
C SER A 30 -9.83 19.55 -0.75
N LEU A 31 -9.97 18.41 -1.45
CA LEU A 31 -8.92 17.38 -1.61
C LEU A 31 -7.72 17.86 -2.42
N GLY A 32 -7.76 19.06 -3.02
CA GLY A 32 -6.69 19.69 -3.79
C GLY A 32 -5.75 20.58 -2.94
N ASP A 33 -6.18 21.02 -1.77
CA ASP A 33 -5.39 21.91 -0.88
C ASP A 33 -4.42 21.17 0.02
N THR A 34 -4.54 19.86 -0.01
CA THR A 34 -3.63 18.96 0.65
C THR A 34 -2.38 18.79 -0.24
N LEU A 35 -1.52 17.83 0.03
CA LEU A 35 -0.19 17.66 -0.56
C LEU A 35 0.04 16.59 -1.75
N GLU A 36 -0.61 15.41 -1.88
CA GLU A 36 -0.54 14.21 -2.84
C GLU A 36 -0.84 14.60 -4.29
N PHE A 37 -1.98 15.24 -4.55
CA PHE A 37 -2.34 15.91 -5.82
C PHE A 37 -1.31 16.93 -6.36
N ARG A 38 -0.38 17.50 -5.57
CA ARG A 38 0.58 18.48 -6.11
C ARG A 38 1.70 17.84 -6.94
N TYR A 39 2.08 16.60 -6.65
CA TYR A 39 3.12 15.86 -7.39
C TYR A 39 2.60 15.29 -8.73
N ILE A 40 1.30 15.05 -8.83
CA ILE A 40 0.64 14.60 -10.07
C ILE A 40 0.62 15.72 -11.12
N ARG A 41 0.55 16.99 -10.69
CA ARG A 41 0.49 18.18 -11.55
C ARG A 41 1.76 18.49 -12.35
N THR A 42 2.95 18.08 -11.91
CA THR A 42 4.22 18.54 -12.54
C THR A 42 4.61 17.78 -13.81
N LEU A 43 3.92 16.67 -14.13
CA LEU A 43 4.17 15.85 -15.32
C LEU A 43 3.19 16.09 -16.49
N MET A 44 2.08 16.81 -16.28
CA MET A 44 1.11 17.15 -17.33
C MET A 44 0.84 18.66 -17.35
N PRO A 45 0.68 19.30 -18.54
CA PRO A 45 0.27 20.70 -18.60
C PRO A 45 -1.05 20.93 -17.86
N LEU A 46 -1.19 22.12 -17.28
CA LEU A 46 -2.42 22.53 -16.61
C LEU A 46 -3.62 22.39 -17.57
N GLU A 47 -4.70 21.72 -17.14
CA GLU A 47 -5.93 21.48 -17.92
C GLU A 47 -5.78 20.49 -19.09
N ALA A 48 -4.71 19.68 -19.08
CA ALA A 48 -4.54 18.58 -20.03
C ALA A 48 -5.76 17.64 -19.97
N LYS A 49 -6.43 17.47 -21.11
CA LYS A 49 -7.65 16.67 -21.24
C LYS A 49 -7.44 15.20 -20.83
N GLU A 50 -6.20 14.76 -20.84
CA GLU A 50 -5.70 13.43 -20.48
C GLU A 50 -5.68 13.16 -18.96
N GLU A 51 -5.92 14.17 -18.11
CA GLU A 51 -5.97 14.06 -16.64
C GLU A 51 -7.04 13.06 -16.12
N ASN A 52 -8.04 12.76 -16.95
CA ASN A 52 -9.19 11.90 -16.64
C ASN A 52 -8.90 10.38 -16.67
N GLY A 53 -7.63 9.98 -16.80
CA GLY A 53 -7.21 8.60 -17.02
C GLY A 53 -6.54 7.88 -15.85
N LEU A 54 -6.66 8.31 -14.58
CA LEU A 54 -5.88 7.75 -13.45
C LEU A 54 -6.33 6.35 -12.92
N VAL A 55 -7.15 5.63 -13.69
CA VAL A 55 -7.21 4.13 -13.68
C VAL A 55 -6.52 3.56 -14.94
N TYR A 56 -5.61 4.31 -15.53
CA TYR A 56 -4.38 3.80 -16.11
C TYR A 56 -3.30 4.02 -15.05
N LEU A 57 -3.24 3.10 -14.10
CA LEU A 57 -1.95 2.77 -13.53
C LEU A 57 -1.12 2.24 -14.70
N SER A 58 -0.49 3.15 -15.42
CA SER A 58 0.54 2.80 -16.36
C SER A 58 1.56 1.97 -15.58
N ASP A 59 2.08 0.96 -16.23
CA ASP A 59 3.09 0.10 -15.64
C ASP A 59 4.18 0.83 -14.83
N PRO A 60 4.68 2.00 -15.28
CA PRO A 60 5.62 2.83 -14.53
C PRO A 60 5.20 3.30 -13.13
N PHE A 61 3.94 3.20 -12.72
CA PHE A 61 3.55 3.52 -11.34
C PHE A 61 3.65 2.27 -10.47
N ILE A 62 2.84 1.26 -10.77
CA ILE A 62 2.82 -0.03 -10.04
C ILE A 62 4.16 -0.77 -10.10
N ARG A 63 4.92 -0.61 -11.18
CA ARG A 63 6.28 -1.13 -11.39
C ARG A 63 7.24 0.05 -11.61
N HIS A 64 7.28 0.96 -10.65
CA HIS A 64 8.10 2.16 -10.73
C HIS A 64 9.57 1.87 -11.04
N ARG A 65 10.09 2.53 -12.08
CA ARG A 65 11.38 2.21 -12.71
C ARG A 65 12.56 2.15 -11.75
N CYS A 66 12.51 2.92 -10.65
CA CYS A 66 13.59 2.96 -9.67
C CYS A 66 13.38 1.99 -8.50
N SER A 67 12.14 1.84 -8.01
CA SER A 67 11.85 1.05 -6.80
C SER A 67 11.50 -0.40 -7.11
N PHE A 68 10.87 -0.67 -8.24
CA PHE A 68 10.46 -2.02 -8.64
C PHE A 68 11.63 -3.00 -8.83
N PRO A 69 12.78 -2.62 -9.41
CA PRO A 69 13.94 -3.52 -9.46
C PRO A 69 14.42 -3.95 -8.07
N VAL A 70 14.34 -3.07 -7.07
CA VAL A 70 14.69 -3.36 -5.68
C VAL A 70 13.66 -4.31 -5.06
N VAL A 71 12.36 -4.04 -5.28
CA VAL A 71 11.26 -4.95 -4.89
C VAL A 71 11.47 -6.35 -5.46
N ALA A 72 11.77 -6.45 -6.75
CA ALA A 72 12.02 -7.71 -7.43
C ALA A 72 13.20 -8.45 -6.78
N ALA A 73 14.33 -7.78 -6.53
CA ALA A 73 15.47 -8.41 -5.87
C ALA A 73 15.12 -8.95 -4.46
N ILE A 74 14.36 -8.19 -3.67
CA ILE A 74 13.96 -8.57 -2.30
C ILE A 74 12.95 -9.74 -2.31
N LEU A 75 12.06 -9.81 -3.30
CA LEU A 75 11.07 -10.89 -3.42
C LEU A 75 11.59 -12.15 -4.15
N GLY A 76 12.84 -12.15 -4.62
CA GLY A 76 13.45 -13.32 -5.27
C GLY A 76 13.37 -13.34 -6.80
N GLY A 77 13.22 -12.16 -7.42
CA GLY A 77 13.19 -11.95 -8.87
C GLY A 77 11.85 -11.38 -9.35
N GLU A 78 11.85 -10.76 -10.53
CA GLU A 78 10.66 -10.13 -11.12
C GLU A 78 9.50 -11.13 -11.29
N ASP A 79 9.81 -12.36 -11.70
CA ASP A 79 8.83 -13.44 -11.86
C ASP A 79 8.16 -13.88 -10.55
N ALA A 80 8.75 -13.54 -9.40
CA ALA A 80 8.20 -13.78 -8.08
C ALA A 80 7.33 -12.62 -7.59
N VAL A 81 7.26 -11.46 -8.27
CA VAL A 81 6.47 -10.33 -7.78
C VAL A 81 5.01 -10.42 -8.24
N ARG A 82 4.08 -10.21 -7.31
CA ARG A 82 2.65 -10.08 -7.59
C ARG A 82 2.14 -8.73 -7.09
N PHE A 83 1.23 -8.13 -7.85
CA PHE A 83 0.43 -7.03 -7.34
C PHE A 83 -0.37 -7.51 -6.14
N SER A 84 -0.41 -6.71 -5.09
CA SER A 84 -1.21 -7.00 -3.91
C SER A 84 -2.25 -5.91 -3.66
N GLU A 85 -1.82 -4.65 -3.58
CA GLU A 85 -2.70 -3.52 -3.31
C GLU A 85 -2.05 -2.20 -3.73
N PHE A 86 -2.87 -1.23 -4.10
CA PHE A 86 -2.45 0.15 -4.35
C PHE A 86 -3.37 1.09 -3.58
N ASN A 87 -2.79 2.02 -2.83
CA ASN A 87 -3.53 3.02 -2.08
C ASN A 87 -2.92 4.40 -2.28
N LEU A 88 -3.75 5.40 -2.58
CA LEU A 88 -3.48 6.77 -2.20
C LEU A 88 -3.99 6.94 -0.78
N ARG A 89 -3.14 7.39 0.13
CA ARG A 89 -3.61 7.76 1.47
C ARG A 89 -3.83 9.26 1.47
N GLU A 90 -4.10 9.84 2.63
CA GLU A 90 -4.03 11.29 2.85
C GLU A 90 -4.15 11.53 4.36
N THR A 91 -3.29 12.39 4.91
CA THR A 91 -3.53 13.04 6.19
C THR A 91 -3.68 14.54 5.92
N PRO A 92 -4.92 15.07 5.95
CA PRO A 92 -5.14 16.48 5.65
C PRO A 92 -4.53 17.37 6.73
N ARG A 93 -4.37 18.65 6.42
CA ARG A 93 -4.08 19.66 7.45
C ARG A 93 -5.21 19.66 8.49
N ASP A 94 -4.88 19.96 9.73
CA ASP A 94 -5.82 20.01 10.86
C ASP A 94 -6.49 18.66 11.17
N ALA A 95 -5.92 17.54 10.71
CA ALA A 95 -6.46 16.19 10.98
C ALA A 95 -6.46 15.80 12.47
N GLY A 96 -5.79 16.57 13.32
CA GLY A 96 -5.65 16.33 14.75
C GLY A 96 -4.78 15.11 15.09
N ILE A 97 -4.75 14.74 16.37
CA ILE A 97 -4.06 13.55 16.88
C ILE A 97 -4.93 12.34 16.55
N GLY A 98 -4.42 11.43 15.71
CA GLY A 98 -5.13 10.24 15.26
C GLY A 98 -4.29 9.01 15.51
N THR A 99 -3.97 8.74 16.77
CA THR A 99 -2.98 7.72 17.16
C THR A 99 -3.15 6.41 16.40
N MET A 100 -2.12 6.04 15.64
CA MET A 100 -1.96 4.70 15.09
C MET A 100 -0.99 3.95 16.00
N ASN A 101 -1.37 2.76 16.47
CA ASN A 101 -0.45 1.94 17.26
C ASN A 101 0.62 1.34 16.35
N PHE A 102 1.78 1.01 16.91
CA PHE A 102 2.75 0.19 16.21
C PHE A 102 2.15 -1.18 15.88
N HIS A 103 2.29 -1.59 14.62
CA HIS A 103 1.77 -2.86 14.12
C HIS A 103 2.64 -3.40 12.97
N HIS A 104 2.39 -4.66 12.65
CA HIS A 104 2.74 -5.25 11.35
C HIS A 104 1.57 -5.02 10.40
N ASP A 105 1.85 -4.79 9.12
CA ASP A 105 0.80 -4.74 8.10
C ASP A 105 0.27 -6.16 7.82
N ALA A 106 1.20 -7.11 7.64
CA ALA A 106 0.92 -8.52 7.46
C ALA A 106 2.18 -9.33 7.79
N VAL A 107 2.02 -10.41 8.56
CA VAL A 107 3.11 -11.29 8.95
C VAL A 107 2.59 -12.73 9.08
N LEU A 108 3.29 -13.67 8.46
CA LEU A 108 3.05 -15.10 8.72
C LEU A 108 3.80 -15.51 9.98
N ALA A 109 3.23 -16.39 10.80
CA ALA A 109 3.86 -16.81 12.05
C ALA A 109 5.28 -17.40 11.83
N ASP A 110 5.47 -18.13 10.74
CA ASP A 110 6.75 -18.74 10.40
C ASP A 110 7.80 -17.70 9.93
N ARG A 111 7.38 -16.52 9.44
CA ARG A 111 8.23 -15.40 8.98
C ARG A 111 9.31 -15.03 9.98
N LEU A 112 8.95 -15.01 11.26
CA LEU A 112 9.78 -14.56 12.38
C LEU A 112 10.92 -15.55 12.70
N LEU A 113 10.82 -16.80 12.24
CA LEU A 113 11.76 -17.88 12.55
C LEU A 113 12.70 -18.23 11.40
N ARG A 114 12.46 -17.71 10.18
CA ARG A 114 13.14 -18.15 8.96
C ARG A 114 14.63 -17.76 8.94
N LYS A 115 15.49 -18.71 8.57
CA LYS A 115 16.93 -18.53 8.32
C LYS A 115 17.34 -19.34 7.07
N PRO A 116 17.88 -18.69 6.02
CA PRO A 116 18.06 -17.24 5.84
C PRO A 116 16.71 -16.49 5.82
N TYR A 117 16.75 -15.20 6.15
CA TYR A 117 15.55 -14.35 6.30
C TYR A 117 14.81 -14.14 4.98
N MET A 118 15.55 -13.99 3.89
CA MET A 118 15.00 -13.68 2.57
C MET A 118 14.47 -14.93 1.85
N PRO A 119 13.53 -14.79 0.89
CA PRO A 119 12.82 -13.56 0.52
C PRO A 119 11.64 -13.24 1.46
N CYS A 120 11.22 -11.96 1.46
CA CYS A 120 10.04 -11.47 2.18
C CYS A 120 8.74 -12.05 1.61
N ASP A 121 7.66 -12.01 2.40
CA ASP A 121 6.33 -12.44 1.94
C ASP A 121 5.56 -11.29 1.30
N TRP A 122 5.63 -10.10 1.88
CA TRP A 122 5.09 -8.87 1.30
C TRP A 122 6.07 -7.71 1.51
N LEU A 123 5.97 -6.73 0.61
CA LEU A 123 6.64 -5.45 0.71
C LEU A 123 5.64 -4.33 0.46
N CYS A 124 5.87 -3.18 1.08
CA CYS A 124 5.17 -1.96 0.75
C CYS A 124 6.17 -0.88 0.37
N ALA A 125 5.93 -0.27 -0.81
CA ALA A 125 6.64 0.90 -1.28
C ALA A 125 5.76 2.13 -1.04
N ILE A 126 6.17 3.00 -0.13
CA ILE A 126 5.53 4.27 0.16
C ILE A 126 6.29 5.36 -0.60
N HIS A 127 5.67 5.92 -1.62
CA HIS A 127 6.16 7.10 -2.31
C HIS A 127 5.59 8.34 -1.63
N TYR A 128 6.46 9.21 -1.14
CA TYR A 128 6.08 10.51 -0.63
C TYR A 128 5.69 11.38 -1.80
N LEU A 129 4.42 11.74 -1.87
CA LEU A 129 3.93 12.67 -2.87
C LEU A 129 4.16 14.11 -2.41
N THR A 130 4.54 14.30 -1.15
CA THR A 130 4.97 15.59 -0.58
C THR A 130 6.06 15.44 0.44
N ASP A 131 6.71 16.56 0.72
CA ASP A 131 7.73 16.64 1.74
C ASP A 131 7.19 16.16 3.08
N VAL A 132 8.00 15.36 3.76
CA VAL A 132 7.76 14.86 5.11
C VAL A 132 8.93 15.31 5.95
N ALA A 133 8.67 16.22 6.89
CA ALA A 133 9.65 16.82 7.77
C ALA A 133 9.17 16.71 9.24
N PRO A 134 9.98 17.09 10.24
CA PRO A 134 9.48 17.26 11.60
C PRO A 134 8.21 18.13 11.64
N GLY A 135 7.20 17.70 12.38
CA GLY A 135 5.87 18.32 12.42
C GLY A 135 4.90 17.77 11.37
N THR A 136 5.37 17.17 10.27
CA THR A 136 4.49 16.44 9.35
C THR A 136 4.14 15.05 9.91
N PRO A 137 2.89 14.56 9.78
CA PRO A 137 2.58 13.15 10.07
C PRO A 137 3.55 12.24 9.30
N SER A 138 4.25 11.33 9.96
CA SER A 138 5.39 10.61 9.35
C SER A 138 5.28 9.11 9.51
N PHE A 139 5.82 8.36 8.55
CA PHE A 139 5.95 6.91 8.68
C PHE A 139 7.12 6.64 9.63
N CYS A 140 6.89 5.89 10.70
CA CYS A 140 7.89 5.59 11.71
C CYS A 140 8.04 4.08 11.82
N VAL A 141 9.28 3.61 11.83
CA VAL A 141 9.61 2.18 11.90
C VAL A 141 10.42 1.88 13.14
N VAL A 142 10.38 0.64 13.59
CA VAL A 142 11.34 0.09 14.54
C VAL A 142 12.30 -0.83 13.75
N PRO A 143 13.53 -0.40 13.42
CA PRO A 143 14.47 -1.22 12.68
C PRO A 143 14.79 -2.54 13.39
N GLY A 144 14.90 -3.64 12.63
CA GLY A 144 15.20 -4.97 13.18
C GLY A 144 14.04 -5.63 13.94
N SER A 145 12.90 -4.94 14.09
CA SER A 145 11.72 -5.47 14.79
C SER A 145 11.02 -6.63 14.07
N ASN A 146 11.41 -6.88 12.83
CA ASN A 146 10.83 -7.89 11.93
C ASN A 146 11.12 -9.36 12.28
N ALA A 147 11.78 -9.58 13.41
CA ALA A 147 12.02 -10.89 14.01
C ALA A 147 11.15 -11.15 15.26
N TYR A 148 10.30 -10.20 15.66
CA TYR A 148 9.54 -10.26 16.89
C TYR A 148 8.03 -10.27 16.64
N ALA A 149 7.30 -11.03 17.45
CA ALA A 149 5.85 -11.16 17.31
C ALA A 149 5.13 -9.97 17.94
N THR A 150 5.71 -9.38 18.99
CA THR A 150 5.13 -8.23 19.69
C THR A 150 6.13 -7.08 19.79
N LEU A 151 5.60 -5.85 19.95
CA LEU A 151 6.44 -4.67 20.17
C LEU A 151 7.22 -4.77 21.48
N LYS A 152 6.62 -5.38 22.52
CA LYS A 152 7.30 -5.63 23.80
C LYS A 152 8.52 -6.53 23.62
N GLU A 153 8.37 -7.64 22.90
CA GLU A 153 9.49 -8.51 22.57
C GLU A 153 10.55 -7.78 21.73
N ALA A 154 10.14 -6.93 20.79
CA ALA A 154 11.07 -6.11 20.02
C ALA A 154 11.84 -5.13 20.91
N PHE A 155 11.17 -4.47 21.85
CA PHE A 155 11.78 -3.58 22.83
C PHE A 155 12.81 -4.30 23.70
N GLU A 156 12.42 -5.43 24.30
CA GLU A 156 13.30 -6.23 25.17
C GLU A 156 14.46 -6.85 24.37
N GLY A 157 14.18 -7.38 23.19
CA GLY A 157 15.15 -8.10 22.36
C GLY A 157 16.15 -7.21 21.63
N LEU A 158 15.74 -5.99 21.24
CA LEU A 158 16.66 -5.00 20.64
C LEU A 158 17.44 -4.23 21.72
N GLY A 159 16.90 -4.08 22.93
CA GLY A 159 17.58 -3.41 24.05
C GLY A 159 18.01 -2.00 23.69
N GLU A 160 19.30 -1.69 23.84
CA GLU A 160 19.87 -0.38 23.50
C GLU A 160 19.75 -0.01 22.01
N HIS A 161 19.49 -0.99 21.14
CA HIS A 161 19.24 -0.78 19.72
C HIS A 161 17.77 -0.50 19.39
N TYR A 162 16.83 -0.62 20.34
CA TYR A 162 15.44 -0.26 20.10
C TYR A 162 15.33 1.24 19.85
N GLN A 163 14.86 1.61 18.66
CA GLN A 163 14.62 3.00 18.29
C GLN A 163 13.39 3.09 17.40
N GLU A 164 12.53 4.07 17.68
CA GLU A 164 11.41 4.46 16.83
C GLU A 164 11.89 5.56 15.90
N VAL A 165 12.02 5.25 14.61
CA VAL A 165 12.68 6.09 13.62
C VAL A 165 11.64 6.66 12.65
N PRO A 166 11.25 7.95 12.78
CA PRO A 166 10.45 8.62 11.76
C PRO A 166 11.27 8.82 10.48
N ILE A 167 10.64 8.54 9.34
CA ILE A 167 11.27 8.67 8.03
C ILE A 167 10.86 10.01 7.41
N PHE A 168 11.76 10.98 7.49
CA PHE A 168 11.64 12.29 6.85
C PHE A 168 12.36 12.29 5.51
N ALA A 169 11.69 12.78 4.47
CA ALA A 169 12.25 12.87 3.12
C ALA A 169 11.40 13.82 2.26
N PRO A 170 11.97 14.44 1.21
CA PRO A 170 11.22 15.28 0.28
C PRO A 170 10.27 14.44 -0.60
N ALA A 171 9.33 15.12 -1.24
CA ALA A 171 8.46 14.57 -2.28
C ALA A 171 9.28 13.85 -3.38
N GLY A 172 8.74 12.75 -3.90
CA GLY A 172 9.40 11.86 -4.86
C GLY A 172 10.27 10.77 -4.21
N SER A 173 10.51 10.83 -2.91
CA SER A 173 11.22 9.78 -2.17
C SER A 173 10.37 8.51 -2.03
N CYS A 174 11.03 7.35 -2.01
CA CYS A 174 10.38 6.05 -1.79
C CYS A 174 10.93 5.39 -0.52
N VAL A 175 10.06 5.04 0.41
CA VAL A 175 10.35 4.18 1.55
C VAL A 175 9.89 2.77 1.21
N LEU A 176 10.81 1.80 1.26
CA LEU A 176 10.49 0.39 1.02
C LEU A 176 10.70 -0.39 2.32
N TYR A 177 9.68 -1.14 2.76
CA TYR A 177 9.76 -1.94 3.99
C TYR A 177 9.10 -3.30 3.84
N ASP A 178 9.57 -4.24 4.67
CA ASP A 178 8.91 -5.53 4.92
C ASP A 178 7.70 -5.31 5.84
N THR A 179 6.53 -5.80 5.44
CA THR A 179 5.28 -5.66 6.20
C THR A 179 5.33 -6.31 7.59
N ALA A 180 6.31 -7.18 7.85
CA ALA A 180 6.62 -7.73 9.15
C ALA A 180 7.48 -6.80 10.02
N THR A 181 7.81 -5.59 9.59
CA THR A 181 8.51 -4.60 10.43
C THR A 181 7.47 -3.81 11.22
N PHE A 182 7.64 -3.70 12.54
CA PHE A 182 6.79 -2.84 13.34
C PHE A 182 6.94 -1.40 12.88
N HIS A 183 5.80 -0.78 12.59
CA HIS A 183 5.75 0.59 12.16
C HIS A 183 4.45 1.25 12.59
N THR A 184 4.43 2.57 12.51
CA THR A 184 3.24 3.37 12.72
C THR A 184 3.27 4.63 11.85
N ARG A 185 2.17 5.39 11.88
CA ARG A 185 2.14 6.79 11.47
C ARG A 185 2.19 7.60 12.76
N LEU A 186 3.31 8.28 12.99
CA LEU A 186 3.35 9.32 14.03
C LEU A 186 2.45 10.48 13.59
N ASP A 187 1.78 11.06 14.57
CA ASP A 187 1.02 12.28 14.36
C ASP A 187 1.96 13.45 14.07
N GLY A 188 1.44 14.42 13.32
CA GLY A 188 2.13 15.69 13.09
C GLY A 188 1.82 16.71 14.21
N ASP A 189 2.23 17.95 13.96
CA ASP A 189 1.86 19.12 14.76
C ASP A 189 0.38 19.50 14.62
N GLY A 190 -0.31 18.92 13.64
CA GLY A 190 -1.70 19.23 13.31
C GLY A 190 -1.85 20.33 12.26
N GLU A 191 -0.81 21.08 11.94
CA GLU A 191 -0.84 22.13 10.92
C GLU A 191 -0.49 21.57 9.53
N GLN A 192 0.45 20.62 9.50
CA GLN A 192 0.97 20.05 8.27
C GLN A 192 0.21 18.80 7.84
N GLY A 193 -0.14 18.74 6.56
CA GLY A 193 -0.69 17.54 5.95
C GLY A 193 0.42 16.63 5.42
N ARG A 194 0.17 15.33 5.37
CA ARG A 194 1.04 14.39 4.65
C ARG A 194 0.25 13.75 3.55
N ARG A 195 0.92 13.64 2.41
CA ARG A 195 0.38 12.93 1.31
C ARG A 195 1.40 11.89 0.68
N THR A 196 1.04 10.61 0.64
CA THR A 196 1.71 9.37 0.22
C THR A 196 0.90 8.46 -0.72
N TRP A 197 1.62 7.78 -1.62
CA TRP A 197 1.14 6.64 -2.40
C TRP A 197 1.79 5.34 -1.87
N HIS A 198 0.99 4.35 -1.52
CA HIS A 198 1.43 3.02 -1.08
C HIS A 198 1.18 1.98 -2.18
N GLN A 199 2.21 1.22 -2.55
CA GLN A 199 2.09 0.02 -3.39
C GLN A 199 2.55 -1.20 -2.61
N TYR A 200 1.64 -2.16 -2.43
CA TYR A 200 1.94 -3.44 -1.82
C TYR A 200 2.23 -4.50 -2.89
N TYR A 201 3.27 -5.27 -2.64
CA TYR A 201 3.69 -6.39 -3.46
C TYR A 201 3.66 -7.67 -2.62
N ALA A 202 3.24 -8.76 -3.24
CA ALA A 202 3.26 -10.08 -2.62
C ALA A 202 4.25 -10.98 -3.36
N ARG A 203 4.86 -11.91 -2.62
CA ARG A 203 5.70 -12.96 -3.19
C ARG A 203 4.85 -14.07 -3.79
N GLY A 204 5.07 -14.34 -5.07
CA GLY A 204 4.59 -15.52 -5.78
C GLY A 204 5.57 -16.69 -5.72
N GLY A 205 5.16 -17.82 -6.31
CA GLY A 205 6.00 -19.00 -6.45
C GLY A 205 6.15 -19.82 -5.16
N TRP A 206 6.63 -21.04 -5.34
CA TRP A 206 6.89 -22.00 -4.26
C TRP A 206 8.38 -22.00 -3.94
N LEU A 207 8.72 -22.02 -2.65
CA LEU A 207 10.10 -22.03 -2.19
C LEU A 207 10.35 -23.20 -1.24
N PRO A 208 11.57 -23.74 -1.18
CA PRO A 208 11.97 -24.63 -0.10
C PRO A 208 11.78 -23.95 1.27
N SER A 209 11.49 -24.74 2.31
CA SER A 209 11.47 -24.23 3.68
C SER A 209 12.81 -23.63 4.06
N THR A 210 12.74 -22.49 4.75
CA THR A 210 13.88 -21.85 5.43
C THR A 210 13.69 -21.88 6.94
N LEU A 211 12.84 -22.78 7.45
CA LEU A 211 12.71 -22.99 8.89
C LEU A 211 13.90 -23.77 9.44
N PRO A 212 14.42 -23.39 10.62
CA PRO A 212 15.57 -24.07 11.22
C PRO A 212 15.26 -25.52 11.62
N THR A 213 13.99 -25.85 11.80
CA THR A 213 13.53 -27.16 12.32
C THR A 213 13.16 -28.17 11.24
N THR A 214 12.97 -27.75 9.98
CA THR A 214 12.56 -28.66 8.90
C THR A 214 12.81 -28.08 7.51
N ASN A 215 13.31 -28.93 6.61
CA ASN A 215 13.42 -28.67 5.17
C ASN A 215 12.33 -29.38 4.35
N LYS A 216 11.44 -30.16 4.99
CA LYS A 216 10.39 -30.94 4.31
C LYS A 216 9.20 -30.08 3.89
N TYR A 217 9.01 -28.93 4.54
CA TYR A 217 7.97 -27.98 4.19
C TYR A 217 8.34 -27.24 2.90
N VAL A 218 7.35 -26.99 2.05
CA VAL A 218 7.49 -26.10 0.90
C VAL A 218 6.67 -24.86 1.21
N ARG A 219 7.32 -23.70 1.23
CA ARG A 219 6.68 -22.42 1.42
C ARG A 219 5.81 -22.12 0.19
N PRO A 220 4.47 -22.00 0.35
CA PRO A 220 3.59 -21.58 -0.74
C PRO A 220 3.89 -20.13 -1.13
N PRO A 221 3.32 -19.63 -2.24
CA PRO A 221 3.16 -18.19 -2.43
C PRO A 221 2.59 -17.53 -1.17
N SER A 222 2.92 -16.27 -0.94
CA SER A 222 2.27 -15.50 0.12
C SER A 222 0.75 -15.53 -0.09
N PRO A 223 -0.08 -15.51 0.95
CA PRO A 223 -1.51 -15.29 0.79
C PRO A 223 -1.81 -13.92 0.15
N VAL A 224 -3.02 -13.79 -0.40
CA VAL A 224 -3.54 -12.47 -0.79
C VAL A 224 -3.60 -11.56 0.44
N LEU A 225 -3.14 -10.32 0.28
CA LEU A 225 -3.14 -9.36 1.39
C LEU A 225 -4.55 -8.87 1.73
N THR A 226 -5.42 -8.75 0.72
CA THR A 226 -6.77 -8.21 0.87
C THR A 226 -7.79 -9.07 0.11
N ASP A 227 -8.98 -9.16 0.66
CA ASP A 227 -10.11 -9.92 0.11
C ASP A 227 -11.01 -9.08 -0.81
N TRP A 228 -10.74 -7.77 -0.94
CA TRP A 228 -11.55 -6.83 -1.73
C TRP A 228 -10.90 -6.32 -3.02
N ASN A 229 -9.61 -6.58 -3.25
CA ASN A 229 -8.96 -6.12 -4.49
C ASN A 229 -9.38 -6.99 -5.66
N LEU A 230 -9.96 -6.36 -6.70
CA LEU A 230 -10.37 -7.00 -7.94
C LEU A 230 -9.62 -6.38 -9.11
N PHE A 231 -9.25 -7.22 -10.08
CA PHE A 231 -8.54 -6.84 -11.29
C PHE A 231 -9.48 -6.90 -12.49
N PRO A 232 -9.51 -5.85 -13.33
CA PRO A 232 -10.29 -5.88 -14.56
C PRO A 232 -9.79 -6.98 -15.50
N GLU A 233 -10.69 -7.52 -16.31
CA GLU A 233 -10.42 -8.62 -17.25
C GLU A 233 -9.14 -8.40 -18.07
N ARG A 234 -8.97 -7.19 -18.62
CA ARG A 234 -7.80 -6.84 -19.42
C ARG A 234 -6.44 -7.06 -18.72
N LEU A 235 -6.39 -7.02 -17.39
CA LEU A 235 -5.17 -7.26 -16.60
C LEU A 235 -5.11 -8.72 -16.13
N ALA A 236 -6.22 -9.23 -15.61
CA ALA A 236 -6.34 -10.60 -15.11
C ALA A 236 -6.10 -11.65 -16.22
N LEU A 237 -6.56 -11.37 -17.44
CA LEU A 237 -6.43 -12.23 -18.62
C LEU A 237 -5.54 -11.60 -19.70
N HIS A 238 -4.63 -10.71 -19.32
CA HIS A 238 -3.77 -10.00 -20.27
C HIS A 238 -3.03 -10.96 -21.22
N ALA A 239 -2.86 -10.58 -22.49
CA ALA A 239 -2.22 -11.43 -23.51
C ALA A 239 -0.75 -11.73 -23.16
N ASP A 240 0.01 -10.71 -22.75
CA ASP A 240 1.37 -10.88 -22.23
C ASP A 240 1.36 -11.71 -20.93
N PRO A 241 2.01 -12.90 -20.90
CA PRO A 241 2.05 -13.75 -19.74
C PRO A 241 2.75 -13.12 -18.53
N LYS A 242 3.67 -12.16 -18.71
CA LYS A 242 4.33 -11.46 -17.59
C LYS A 242 3.37 -10.53 -16.87
N ILE A 243 2.60 -9.76 -17.63
CA ILE A 243 1.56 -8.88 -17.06
C ILE A 243 0.49 -9.72 -16.38
N ARG A 244 0.01 -10.77 -17.05
CA ARG A 244 -0.97 -11.69 -16.47
C ARG A 244 -0.48 -12.33 -15.18
N ARG A 245 0.79 -12.75 -15.14
CA ARG A 245 1.44 -13.30 -13.95
C ARG A 245 1.50 -12.28 -12.81
N TYR A 246 1.86 -11.04 -13.10
CA TYR A 246 1.92 -9.98 -12.08
C TYR A 246 0.56 -9.76 -11.40
N PHE A 247 -0.54 -9.83 -12.15
CA PHE A 247 -1.92 -9.70 -11.65
C PHE A 247 -2.60 -11.03 -11.29
N SER A 248 -1.86 -12.13 -11.15
CA SER A 248 -2.45 -13.48 -10.95
C SER A 248 -2.76 -13.83 -9.50
N HIS A 249 -2.61 -12.89 -8.56
CA HIS A 249 -2.73 -13.17 -7.14
C HIS A 249 -4.14 -12.85 -6.64
N TRP A 250 -5.05 -13.78 -6.91
CA TRP A 250 -6.49 -13.58 -6.75
C TRP A 250 -7.00 -14.03 -5.40
N ASN A 251 -7.87 -13.22 -4.80
CA ASN A 251 -8.70 -13.63 -3.67
C ASN A 251 -9.94 -14.40 -4.19
N THR A 252 -10.74 -14.92 -3.27
CA THR A 252 -11.95 -15.69 -3.60
C THR A 252 -12.92 -14.88 -4.46
N ALA A 253 -13.15 -13.61 -4.14
CA ALA A 253 -14.06 -12.75 -4.89
C ALA A 253 -13.60 -12.55 -6.35
N GLN A 254 -12.30 -12.37 -6.58
CA GLN A 254 -11.74 -12.31 -7.93
C GLN A 254 -11.95 -13.63 -8.67
N CYS A 255 -11.71 -14.77 -8.04
CA CYS A 255 -11.95 -16.08 -8.66
C CYS A 255 -13.42 -16.27 -9.06
N GLU A 256 -14.36 -15.89 -8.20
CA GLU A 256 -15.80 -15.94 -8.49
C GLU A 256 -16.18 -15.02 -9.66
N TRP A 257 -15.60 -13.82 -9.72
CA TRP A 257 -15.87 -12.87 -10.80
C TRP A 257 -15.31 -13.35 -12.15
N VAL A 258 -14.12 -13.96 -12.15
CA VAL A 258 -13.57 -14.59 -13.37
C VAL A 258 -14.43 -15.78 -13.79
N ALA A 259 -14.87 -16.62 -12.85
CA ALA A 259 -15.70 -17.80 -13.13
C ALA A 259 -17.06 -17.44 -13.72
N SER A 260 -17.60 -16.25 -13.42
CA SER A 260 -18.82 -15.74 -14.05
C SER A 260 -18.61 -15.13 -15.44
N GLY A 261 -17.38 -15.09 -15.96
CA GLY A 261 -17.05 -14.40 -17.19
C GLY A 261 -17.03 -12.87 -17.03
N PHE A 262 -16.57 -12.38 -15.88
CA PHE A 262 -16.53 -10.96 -15.53
C PHE A 262 -17.91 -10.29 -15.50
N ASP A 263 -18.96 -11.02 -15.09
CA ASP A 263 -20.32 -10.51 -15.05
C ASP A 263 -20.44 -9.20 -14.23
N ALA A 264 -21.02 -8.17 -14.86
CA ALA A 264 -21.15 -6.85 -14.27
C ALA A 264 -22.18 -6.81 -13.12
N HIS A 265 -23.17 -7.69 -13.14
CA HIS A 265 -24.15 -7.77 -12.05
C HIS A 265 -23.52 -8.36 -10.79
N LEU A 266 -22.78 -9.45 -10.92
CA LEU A 266 -22.01 -10.06 -9.83
C LEU A 266 -20.96 -9.08 -9.29
N ARG A 267 -20.26 -8.35 -10.17
CA ARG A 267 -19.31 -7.30 -9.76
C ARG A 267 -19.95 -6.30 -8.80
N ARG A 268 -21.17 -5.83 -9.08
CA ARG A 268 -21.88 -4.87 -8.22
C ARG A 268 -22.22 -5.42 -6.84
N SER A 269 -22.47 -6.72 -6.72
CA SER A 269 -22.73 -7.38 -5.43
C SER A 269 -21.48 -7.68 -4.60
N MET A 270 -20.28 -7.61 -5.20
CA MET A 270 -19.02 -7.86 -4.49
C MET A 270 -18.57 -6.65 -3.67
N PRO A 271 -17.69 -6.84 -2.67
CA PRO A 271 -17.06 -5.72 -1.96
C PRO A 271 -16.52 -4.69 -2.94
N ARG A 272 -16.80 -3.41 -2.67
CA ARG A 272 -16.34 -2.29 -3.51
C ARG A 272 -16.90 -2.32 -4.95
N GLY A 273 -18.05 -2.96 -5.17
CA GLY A 273 -18.76 -3.17 -6.44
C GLY A 273 -18.91 -1.97 -7.37
N GLU A 274 -19.26 -0.84 -6.77
CA GLU A 274 -19.71 0.38 -7.45
C GLU A 274 -18.83 1.59 -7.15
N GLN A 275 -17.58 1.36 -6.70
CA GLN A 275 -16.64 2.41 -6.34
C GLN A 275 -15.81 2.88 -7.53
#